data_AF-A0A0G1YYW5-F1
#
_entry.id   AF-A0A0G1YYW5-F1
#
_cell.length_a   1.000
_cell.length_b   1.000
_cell.length_c   1.000
_cell.angle_alpha   90.00
_cell.angle_beta   90.00
_cell.angle_gamma   90.00
#
_symmetry.space_group_name_H-M   'P 1'
#
loop_
_entity.id
_entity.type
_entity.pdbx_description
1 polymer ?
#
loop_
_entity_poly.entity_id
_entity_poly.type
_entity_poly.pdbx_seq_one_letter_code
_entity_poly.pdbx_strand_id
1 'polypeptide(L)'
;MQKNLILGLAVLVLIAGAFYWGYGYRARTDAQKTEVVQRILDDIQPRNVIGGSVTAINGNTLTIETSDIISGKSVKREVVVSDGTLLVRLAYKSDEEKAADLREYRAKLAGATSSESVQSPSVIKSENIVLSDLRVGNFIDVSTASPIGDNTSLEATKIIVELPRPE
;
A
#
# COMPACT_ATOMS: atom_id res chain seq x y z
N MET A 1 13.88 52.15 53.13
CA MET A 1 13.11 50.89 53.23
C MET A 1 12.34 50.52 51.93
N GLN A 2 12.73 50.98 50.73
CA GLN A 2 11.97 50.73 49.48
C GLN A 2 12.68 49.87 48.41
N LYS A 3 13.98 49.54 48.59
CA LYS A 3 14.75 48.80 47.56
C LYS A 3 14.43 47.29 47.50
N ASN A 4 13.88 46.72 48.56
CA ASN A 4 13.61 45.27 48.63
C ASN A 4 12.26 44.89 48.00
N LEU A 5 11.34 45.84 47.83
CA LEU A 5 10.02 45.58 47.25
C LEU A 5 10.08 45.50 45.71
N ILE A 6 10.93 46.32 45.09
CA ILE A 6 11.09 46.40 43.63
C ILE A 6 11.82 45.15 43.10
N LEU A 7 12.77 44.61 43.87
CA LEU A 7 13.49 43.39 43.49
C LEU A 7 12.59 42.15 43.48
N GLY A 8 11.63 42.05 44.42
CA GLY A 8 10.69 40.92 44.49
C GLY A 8 9.69 40.88 43.33
N LEU A 9 9.24 42.05 42.87
CA LEU A 9 8.29 42.17 41.77
C LEU A 9 8.93 41.88 40.40
N ALA A 10 10.20 42.27 40.19
CA ALA A 10 10.93 41.97 38.97
C ALA A 10 11.19 40.46 38.78
N VAL A 11 11.44 39.72 39.87
CA VAL A 11 11.64 38.27 39.83
C VAL A 11 10.35 37.52 39.49
N LEU A 12 9.20 37.96 40.00
CA LEU A 12 7.89 37.36 39.70
C LEU A 12 7.49 37.54 38.23
N VAL A 13 7.77 38.70 37.62
CA VAL A 13 7.47 38.95 36.19
C VAL A 13 8.38 38.12 35.28
N LEU A 14 9.66 37.94 35.64
CA LEU A 14 10.59 37.11 34.88
C LEU A 14 10.23 35.61 34.95
N ILE A 15 9.77 35.12 36.11
CA ILE A 15 9.32 33.72 36.25
C ILE A 15 8.02 33.48 35.46
N ALA A 16 7.07 34.42 35.49
CA ALA A 16 5.84 34.33 34.70
C ALA A 16 6.13 34.35 33.17
N GLY A 17 7.06 35.19 32.73
CA GLY A 17 7.52 35.23 31.33
C GLY A 17 8.20 33.94 30.88
N ALA A 18 9.04 33.35 31.73
CA ALA A 18 9.70 32.07 31.46
C ALA A 18 8.71 30.89 31.41
N PHE A 19 7.67 30.89 32.26
CA PHE A 19 6.59 29.90 32.19
C PHE A 19 5.75 30.05 30.92
N TYR A 20 5.43 31.27 30.49
CA TYR A 20 4.64 31.51 29.28
C TYR A 20 5.40 31.11 28.00
N TRP A 21 6.71 31.39 27.95
CA TRP A 21 7.58 30.93 26.87
C TRP A 21 7.80 29.41 26.88
N GLY A 22 8.00 28.79 28.04
CA GLY A 22 8.22 27.35 28.18
C GLY A 22 7.00 26.50 27.81
N TYR A 23 5.79 26.91 28.24
CA TYR A 23 4.55 26.23 27.87
C TYR A 23 4.16 26.49 26.41
N GLY A 24 4.36 27.71 25.90
CA GLY A 24 4.08 28.03 24.50
C GLY A 24 4.98 27.27 23.51
N TYR A 25 6.25 27.02 23.87
CA TYR A 25 7.16 26.23 23.04
C TYR A 25 6.77 24.75 23.01
N ARG A 26 6.43 24.16 24.17
CA ARG A 26 5.97 22.77 24.25
C ARG A 26 4.65 22.54 23.51
N ALA A 27 3.68 23.43 23.69
CA ALA A 27 2.39 23.36 22.99
C ALA A 27 2.55 23.47 21.46
N ARG A 28 3.48 24.30 20.97
CA ARG A 28 3.77 24.40 19.52
C ARG A 28 4.48 23.15 18.98
N THR A 29 5.40 22.56 19.73
CA THR A 29 6.05 21.31 19.30
C THR A 29 5.10 20.11 19.33
N ASP A 30 4.17 20.06 20.28
CA ASP A 30 3.17 19.00 20.35
C ASP A 30 2.13 19.15 19.24
N ALA A 31 1.68 20.38 18.94
CA ALA A 31 0.82 20.68 17.80
C ALA A 31 1.47 20.31 16.46
N GLN A 32 2.76 20.60 16.28
CA GLN A 32 3.50 20.19 15.07
C GLN A 32 3.65 18.68 14.96
N LYS A 33 3.87 17.96 16.07
CA LYS A 33 3.88 16.50 16.06
C LYS A 33 2.52 15.91 15.72
N THR A 34 1.43 16.52 16.20
CA THR A 34 0.08 16.08 15.86
C THR A 34 -0.19 16.30 14.37
N GLU A 35 0.19 17.45 13.81
CA GLU A 35 0.01 17.75 12.38
C GLU A 35 0.84 16.83 11.47
N VAL A 36 2.06 16.45 11.88
CA VAL A 36 2.88 15.47 11.13
C VAL A 36 2.29 14.07 11.21
N VAL A 37 1.81 13.63 12.38
CA VAL A 37 1.11 12.34 12.53
C VAL A 37 -0.19 12.33 11.73
N GLN A 38 -0.91 13.44 11.72
CA GLN A 38 -2.16 13.58 10.97
C GLN A 38 -1.92 13.64 9.47
N ARG A 39 -0.86 14.30 8.98
CA ARG A 39 -0.43 14.18 7.59
C ARG A 39 -0.01 12.77 7.21
N ILE A 40 0.67 12.03 8.10
CA ILE A 40 1.03 10.62 7.82
C ILE A 40 -0.21 9.73 7.79
N LEU A 41 -1.22 9.99 8.63
CA LEU A 41 -2.50 9.27 8.63
C LEU A 41 -3.39 9.65 7.44
N ASP A 42 -3.43 10.92 7.05
CA ASP A 42 -4.18 11.44 5.91
C ASP A 42 -3.54 11.05 4.56
N ASP A 43 -2.23 10.81 4.53
CA ASP A 43 -1.48 10.33 3.35
C ASP A 43 -1.50 8.79 3.22
N ILE A 44 -2.19 8.09 4.13
CA ILE A 44 -2.68 6.74 3.86
C ILE A 44 -3.87 6.89 2.91
N GLN A 45 -3.56 7.21 1.65
CA GLN A 45 -4.56 7.24 0.60
C GLN A 45 -5.39 5.96 0.68
N PRO A 46 -6.72 6.05 0.52
CA PRO A 46 -7.58 4.90 0.52
C PRO A 46 -7.07 3.90 -0.52
N ARG A 47 -6.45 2.82 -0.04
CA ARG A 47 -5.95 1.78 -0.91
C ARG A 47 -7.15 0.96 -1.33
N ASN A 48 -7.27 0.78 -2.64
CA ASN A 48 -8.22 -0.14 -3.25
C ASN A 48 -7.55 -1.47 -3.61
N VAL A 49 -6.28 -1.66 -3.25
CA VAL A 49 -5.52 -2.90 -3.52
C VAL A 49 -4.85 -3.37 -2.23
N ILE A 50 -4.98 -4.66 -1.93
CA ILE A 50 -4.31 -5.31 -0.81
C ILE A 50 -3.69 -6.64 -1.25
N GLY A 51 -2.41 -6.82 -0.91
CA GLY A 51 -1.68 -8.06 -1.12
C GLY A 51 -1.68 -8.94 0.12
N GLY A 52 -1.85 -10.24 -0.05
CA GLY A 52 -1.85 -11.20 1.06
C GLY A 52 -1.78 -12.66 0.62
N SER A 53 -1.49 -13.53 1.57
CA SER A 53 -1.45 -14.99 1.36
C SER A 53 -2.81 -15.61 1.62
N VAL A 54 -3.28 -16.48 0.73
CA VAL A 54 -4.54 -17.23 0.90
C VAL A 54 -4.36 -18.28 1.99
N THR A 55 -5.15 -18.19 3.06
CA THR A 55 -5.14 -19.12 4.20
C THR A 55 -6.31 -20.10 4.18
N ALA A 56 -7.43 -19.74 3.56
CA ALA A 56 -8.59 -20.62 3.40
C ALA A 56 -9.40 -20.25 2.14
N ILE A 57 -10.12 -21.24 1.58
CA ILE A 57 -11.02 -21.09 0.44
C ILE A 57 -12.32 -21.82 0.77
N ASN A 58 -13.42 -21.08 0.91
CA ASN A 58 -14.73 -21.60 1.26
C ASN A 58 -15.76 -21.15 0.22
N GLY A 59 -15.97 -21.98 -0.81
CA GLY A 59 -16.83 -21.62 -1.94
C GLY A 59 -16.31 -20.36 -2.64
N ASN A 60 -17.10 -19.29 -2.61
CA ASN A 60 -16.77 -18.00 -3.22
C ASN A 60 -16.04 -17.02 -2.28
N THR A 61 -15.74 -17.44 -1.05
CA THR A 61 -15.05 -16.60 -0.06
C THR A 61 -13.63 -17.11 0.15
N LEU A 62 -12.66 -16.21 0.01
CA LEU A 62 -11.25 -16.44 0.31
C LEU A 62 -10.91 -15.79 1.65
N THR A 63 -10.12 -16.45 2.48
CA THR A 63 -9.52 -15.80 3.65
C THR A 63 -8.06 -15.50 3.34
N ILE A 64 -7.69 -14.23 3.28
CA ILE A 64 -6.31 -13.79 3.10
C ILE A 64 -5.70 -13.32 4.41
N GLU A 65 -4.43 -13.62 4.62
CA GLU A 65 -3.60 -13.02 5.65
C GLU A 65 -2.75 -11.93 5.03
N THR A 66 -2.86 -10.74 5.61
CA THR A 66 -2.28 -9.51 5.10
C THR A 66 -1.52 -8.84 6.24
N SER A 67 -0.41 -8.18 5.94
CA SER A 67 0.34 -7.43 6.96
C SER A 67 -0.18 -6.00 6.98
N ASP A 68 -0.70 -5.55 8.13
CA ASP A 68 -1.01 -4.15 8.33
C ASP A 68 0.31 -3.35 8.46
N ILE A 69 0.49 -2.40 7.56
CA ILE A 69 1.70 -1.57 7.47
C ILE A 69 1.84 -0.65 8.68
N ILE A 70 0.71 -0.29 9.32
CA ILE A 70 0.68 0.63 10.46
C ILE A 70 1.00 -0.13 11.75
N SER A 71 0.25 -1.20 12.03
CA SER A 71 0.42 -1.96 13.28
C SER A 71 1.51 -3.05 13.20
N GLY A 72 1.96 -3.41 12.00
CA GLY A 72 2.88 -4.52 11.74
C GLY A 72 2.28 -5.89 12.05
N LYS A 73 0.96 -5.97 12.31
CA LYS A 73 0.27 -7.21 12.68
C LYS A 73 -0.33 -7.88 11.45
N SER A 74 -0.31 -9.20 11.46
CA SER A 74 -1.09 -10.00 10.51
C SER A 74 -2.58 -9.85 10.79
N VAL A 75 -3.34 -9.43 9.78
CA VAL A 75 -4.79 -9.31 9.81
C VAL A 75 -5.37 -10.30 8.81
N LYS A 76 -6.33 -11.10 9.28
CA LYS A 76 -7.11 -11.98 8.42
C LYS A 76 -8.30 -11.23 7.87
N ARG A 77 -8.49 -11.32 6.56
CA ARG A 77 -9.58 -10.67 5.84
C ARG A 77 -10.30 -11.68 4.96
N GLU A 78 -11.61 -11.59 4.92
CA GLU A 78 -12.47 -12.32 4.01
C GLU A 78 -12.63 -11.52 2.72
N VAL A 79 -12.49 -12.21 1.60
CA VAL A 79 -12.59 -11.65 0.26
C VAL A 79 -13.64 -12.46 -0.48
N VAL A 80 -14.75 -11.80 -0.79
CA VAL A 80 -15.86 -12.38 -1.56
C VAL A 80 -15.56 -12.20 -3.04
N VAL A 81 -15.57 -13.32 -3.77
CA VAL A 81 -15.42 -13.39 -5.21
C VAL A 81 -16.80 -13.50 -5.84
N SER A 82 -17.19 -12.49 -6.61
CA SER A 82 -18.45 -12.49 -7.37
C SER A 82 -18.20 -12.88 -8.82
N ASP A 83 -19.27 -13.17 -9.57
CA ASP A 83 -19.16 -13.55 -10.99
C ASP A 83 -18.56 -12.42 -11.86
N GLY A 84 -18.59 -11.18 -11.37
CA GLY A 84 -17.97 -10.02 -12.02
C GLY A 84 -16.50 -9.82 -11.67
N THR A 85 -15.93 -10.62 -10.76
CA THR A 85 -14.51 -10.50 -10.38
C THR A 85 -13.61 -10.99 -11.51
N LEU A 86 -12.64 -10.17 -11.92
CA LEU A 86 -11.61 -10.58 -12.88
C LEU A 86 -10.48 -11.32 -12.16
N LEU A 87 -10.34 -12.63 -12.39
CA LEU A 87 -9.22 -13.42 -11.84
C LEU A 87 -8.13 -13.62 -12.89
N VAL A 88 -6.91 -13.22 -12.52
CA VAL A 88 -5.74 -13.27 -13.40
C VAL A 88 -4.59 -13.92 -12.67
N ARG A 89 -3.88 -14.82 -13.34
CA ARG A 89 -2.57 -15.31 -12.91
C ARG A 89 -1.48 -14.64 -13.73
N LEU A 90 -0.44 -14.18 -13.06
CA LEU A 90 0.80 -13.83 -13.75
C LEU A 90 1.55 -15.13 -14.04
N ALA A 91 2.02 -15.32 -15.27
CA ALA A 91 2.83 -16.46 -15.67
C ALA A 91 4.07 -15.98 -16.44
N TYR A 92 5.17 -16.71 -16.32
CA TYR A 92 6.33 -16.46 -17.18
C TYR A 92 6.02 -16.95 -18.59
N LYS A 93 6.44 -16.16 -19.59
CA LYS A 93 6.43 -16.62 -20.97
C LYS A 93 7.41 -17.77 -21.14
N SER A 94 7.03 -18.75 -21.96
CA SER A 94 7.91 -19.81 -22.44
C SER A 94 9.05 -19.22 -23.28
N ASP A 95 10.12 -19.98 -23.47
CA ASP A 95 11.27 -19.50 -24.26
C ASP A 95 10.90 -19.32 -25.75
N GLU A 96 9.94 -20.09 -26.25
CA GLU A 96 9.37 -19.95 -27.59
C GLU A 96 8.59 -18.64 -27.74
N GLU A 97 7.74 -18.30 -26.76
CA GLU A 97 7.01 -17.02 -26.70
C GLU A 97 7.99 -15.84 -26.62
N LYS A 98 9.02 -15.92 -25.76
CA LYS A 98 10.08 -14.89 -25.67
C LYS A 98 10.82 -14.72 -26.99
N ALA A 99 11.16 -15.82 -27.67
CA ALA A 99 11.84 -15.78 -28.96
C ALA A 99 10.95 -15.21 -30.07
N ALA A 100 9.63 -15.40 -30.01
CA ALA A 100 8.68 -14.75 -30.90
C ALA A 100 8.61 -13.24 -30.64
N ASP A 101 8.45 -12.83 -29.38
CA ASP A 101 8.42 -11.43 -28.98
C ASP A 101 9.70 -10.68 -29.37
N LEU A 102 10.87 -11.31 -29.20
CA LEU A 102 12.15 -10.72 -29.60
C LEU A 102 12.25 -10.55 -31.12
N ARG A 103 11.71 -11.48 -31.90
CA ARG A 103 11.66 -11.35 -33.37
C ARG A 103 10.75 -10.19 -33.78
N GLU A 104 9.58 -10.08 -33.16
CA GLU A 104 8.65 -8.98 -33.41
C GLU A 104 9.24 -7.63 -32.99
N TYR A 105 9.86 -7.57 -31.82
CA TYR A 105 10.54 -6.39 -31.31
C TYR A 105 11.66 -5.92 -32.26
N ARG A 106 12.49 -6.84 -32.75
CA ARG A 106 13.54 -6.53 -33.75
C ARG A 106 12.95 -6.02 -35.07
N ALA A 107 11.84 -6.60 -35.52
CA ALA A 107 11.16 -6.14 -36.73
C ALA A 107 10.61 -4.71 -36.55
N LYS A 108 10.02 -4.41 -35.39
CA LYS A 108 9.52 -3.07 -35.05
C LYS A 108 10.66 -2.06 -34.93
N LEU A 109 11.77 -2.43 -34.29
CA LEU A 109 12.97 -1.58 -34.21
C LEU A 109 13.55 -1.23 -35.58
N ALA A 110 13.61 -2.18 -36.50
CA ALA A 110 14.15 -1.95 -37.84
C ALA A 110 13.35 -0.91 -38.65
N GLY A 111 12.04 -0.75 -38.35
CA GLY A 111 11.16 0.24 -38.97
C GLY A 111 10.96 1.52 -38.15
N ALA A 112 11.49 1.59 -36.92
CA ALA A 112 11.28 2.71 -36.02
C ALA A 112 12.36 3.80 -36.18
N THR A 113 11.94 5.06 -36.11
CA THR A 113 12.84 6.22 -36.13
C THR A 113 13.58 6.44 -34.81
N SER A 114 13.10 5.86 -33.71
CA SER A 114 13.74 5.86 -32.39
C SER A 114 13.43 4.58 -31.64
N SER A 115 14.43 4.00 -30.97
CA SER A 115 14.28 2.80 -30.14
C SER A 115 13.37 3.01 -28.94
N GLU A 116 13.25 4.24 -28.44
CA GLU A 116 12.39 4.58 -27.29
C GLU A 116 10.89 4.47 -27.62
N SER A 117 10.54 4.55 -28.90
CA SER A 117 9.15 4.39 -29.35
C SER A 117 8.70 2.93 -29.42
N VAL A 118 9.64 1.98 -29.32
CA VAL A 118 9.34 0.55 -29.40
C VAL A 118 9.30 -0.03 -28.00
N GLN A 119 8.11 -0.48 -27.59
CA GLN A 119 7.91 -1.10 -26.29
C GLN A 119 8.76 -2.37 -26.14
N SER A 120 9.56 -2.43 -25.07
CA SER A 120 10.34 -3.62 -24.72
C SER A 120 9.43 -4.82 -24.47
N PRO A 121 9.82 -6.02 -24.93
CA PRO A 121 9.03 -7.23 -24.72
C PRO A 121 8.94 -7.58 -23.24
N SER A 122 7.73 -7.90 -22.77
CA SER A 122 7.50 -8.37 -21.39
C SER A 122 7.85 -9.84 -21.25
N VAL A 123 8.46 -10.22 -20.13
CA VAL A 123 8.74 -11.62 -19.74
C VAL A 123 7.55 -12.29 -19.02
N ILE A 124 6.59 -11.50 -18.57
CA ILE A 124 5.38 -11.96 -17.87
C ILE A 124 4.19 -11.82 -18.83
N LYS A 125 3.29 -12.81 -18.80
CA LYS A 125 1.96 -12.78 -19.40
C LYS A 125 0.89 -12.88 -18.33
N SER A 126 -0.27 -12.34 -18.64
CA SER A 126 -1.48 -12.44 -17.81
C SER A 126 -2.39 -13.50 -18.39
N GLU A 127 -2.76 -14.48 -17.58
CA GLU A 127 -3.66 -15.56 -17.95
C GLU A 127 -4.95 -15.45 -17.13
N ASN A 128 -6.10 -15.46 -17.79
CA ASN A 128 -7.37 -15.53 -17.09
C ASN A 128 -7.50 -16.91 -16.45
N ILE A 129 -7.79 -16.93 -15.16
CA ILE A 129 -7.97 -18.16 -14.39
C ILE A 129 -9.37 -18.20 -13.78
N VAL A 130 -9.76 -19.36 -13.28
CA VAL A 130 -11.00 -19.53 -12.52
C VAL A 130 -10.71 -19.67 -11.03
N LEU A 131 -11.72 -19.46 -10.19
CA LEU A 131 -11.58 -19.56 -8.73
C LEU A 131 -11.03 -20.94 -8.29
N SER A 132 -11.38 -22.01 -9.00
CA SER A 132 -10.89 -23.36 -8.75
C SER A 132 -9.39 -23.55 -9.02
N ASP A 133 -8.72 -22.57 -9.62
CA ASP A 133 -7.26 -22.59 -9.82
C ASP A 133 -6.50 -22.01 -8.62
N LEU A 134 -7.18 -21.32 -7.71
CA LEU A 134 -6.58 -20.78 -6.48
C LEU A 134 -6.31 -21.90 -5.47
N ARG A 135 -5.22 -21.76 -4.73
CA ARG A 135 -4.81 -22.69 -3.68
C ARG A 135 -4.41 -21.93 -2.43
N VAL A 136 -4.59 -22.58 -1.28
CA VAL A 136 -4.01 -22.11 -0.01
C VAL A 136 -2.49 -21.99 -0.17
N GLY A 137 -1.92 -20.90 0.31
CA GLY A 137 -0.53 -20.52 0.16
C GLY A 137 -0.21 -19.68 -1.09
N ASN A 138 -1.18 -19.45 -1.99
CA ASN A 138 -0.99 -18.47 -3.06
C ASN A 138 -0.93 -17.06 -2.49
N PHE A 139 0.01 -16.25 -2.98
CA PHE A 139 0.00 -14.82 -2.73
C PHE A 139 -0.85 -14.13 -3.80
N ILE A 140 -1.79 -13.30 -3.36
CA ILE A 140 -2.73 -12.61 -4.24
C ILE A 140 -2.80 -11.13 -3.92
N ASP A 141 -2.96 -10.32 -4.96
CA ASP A 141 -3.37 -8.93 -4.87
C ASP A 141 -4.86 -8.83 -5.17
N VAL A 142 -5.61 -8.31 -4.21
CA VAL A 142 -7.06 -8.11 -4.31
C VAL A 142 -7.34 -6.65 -4.52
N SER A 143 -7.98 -6.32 -5.64
CA SER A 143 -8.52 -4.99 -5.92
C SER A 143 -9.99 -4.93 -5.53
N THR A 144 -10.41 -3.82 -4.94
CA THR A 144 -11.79 -3.54 -4.49
C THR A 144 -12.34 -2.30 -5.17
N ALA A 145 -13.68 -2.19 -5.27
CA ALA A 145 -14.32 -0.99 -5.83
C ALA A 145 -14.25 0.21 -4.86
N SER A 146 -14.20 -0.09 -3.56
CA SER A 146 -14.22 0.89 -2.47
C SER A 146 -12.93 0.82 -1.65
N PRO A 147 -12.57 1.90 -0.95
CA PRO A 147 -11.45 1.92 -0.01
C PRO A 147 -11.49 0.76 0.99
N ILE A 148 -10.37 0.07 1.17
CA ILE A 148 -10.27 -1.09 2.06
C ILE A 148 -10.42 -0.69 3.53
N GLY A 149 -9.73 0.38 3.97
CA GLY A 149 -9.74 0.84 5.36
C GLY A 149 -9.49 -0.31 6.36
N ASP A 150 -10.31 -0.37 7.41
CA ASP A 150 -10.26 -1.41 8.45
C ASP A 150 -11.23 -2.58 8.17
N ASN A 151 -11.79 -2.67 6.96
CA ASN A 151 -12.77 -3.70 6.65
C ASN A 151 -12.13 -5.09 6.70
N THR A 152 -12.79 -5.99 7.42
CA THR A 152 -12.42 -7.41 7.51
C THR A 152 -13.06 -8.24 6.41
N SER A 153 -14.09 -7.72 5.74
CA SER A 153 -14.75 -8.34 4.59
C SER A 153 -14.68 -7.41 3.38
N LEU A 154 -14.25 -7.93 2.24
CA LEU A 154 -14.00 -7.18 1.02
C LEU A 154 -14.69 -7.85 -0.17
N GLU A 155 -15.28 -7.08 -1.07
CA GLU A 155 -15.76 -7.58 -2.37
C GLU A 155 -14.70 -7.29 -3.44
N ALA A 156 -14.22 -8.35 -4.09
CA ALA A 156 -13.14 -8.23 -5.07
C ALA A 156 -13.69 -7.84 -6.45
N THR A 157 -13.07 -6.82 -7.06
CA THR A 157 -13.28 -6.49 -8.48
C THR A 157 -12.25 -7.18 -9.37
N LYS A 158 -11.03 -7.37 -8.85
CA LYS A 158 -9.95 -8.07 -9.54
C LYS A 158 -9.06 -8.80 -8.54
N ILE A 159 -8.66 -10.01 -8.88
CA ILE A 159 -7.69 -10.80 -8.11
C ILE A 159 -6.53 -11.15 -9.03
N ILE A 160 -5.32 -10.77 -8.63
CA ILE A 160 -4.09 -11.13 -9.33
C ILE A 160 -3.33 -12.13 -8.47
N VAL A 161 -3.06 -13.31 -9.02
CA VAL A 161 -2.19 -14.30 -8.37
C VAL A 161 -0.75 -14.02 -8.76
N GLU A 162 0.08 -13.72 -7.76
CA GLU A 162 1.50 -13.51 -7.96
C GLU A 162 2.23 -14.84 -8.12
N LEU A 163 3.27 -14.84 -8.95
CA LEU A 163 4.20 -15.96 -9.06
C LEU A 163 5.09 -15.99 -7.81
N PRO A 164 5.39 -17.18 -7.27
CA PRO A 164 6.55 -17.30 -6.41
C PRO A 164 7.77 -16.81 -7.20
N ARG A 165 8.53 -15.87 -6.64
CA ARG A 165 9.83 -15.50 -7.23
C ARG A 165 10.65 -16.80 -7.32
N PRO A 166 11.18 -17.16 -8.51
CA PRO A 166 12.14 -18.26 -8.59
C PRO A 166 13.35 -17.89 -7.71
N GLU A 167 13.74 -18.82 -6.83
CA GLU A 167 14.96 -18.73 -6.01
C GLU A 167 16.23 -18.82 -6.87
#